data_AF-A8YL90-F1
#
_entry.id   AF-A8YL90-F1
#
_cell.length_a   1.000
_cell.length_b   1.000
_cell.length_c   1.000
_cell.angle_alpha   90.00
_cell.angle_beta   90.00
_cell.angle_gamma   90.00
#
_symmetry.space_group_name_H-M   'P 1'
#
loop_
_entity.id
_entity.type
_entity.pdbx_description
1 polymer ?
#
loop_
_entity_poly.entity_id
_entity_poly.type
_entity_poly.pdbx_seq_one_letter_code
_entity_poly.pdbx_strand_id
1 'polypeptide(L)' 'MQVKDLSVEDFKFLIQETVTETVQSLLNDPDVDKQLKTEVSQSLADSLQRTRNGERGISAEEVAQRLGLDW' A
#
# COMPACT_ATOMS: atom_id res chain seq x y z
N MET A 1 -20.02 -29.78 9.68
CA MET A 1 -19.93 -29.17 11.02
C MET A 1 -21.08 -28.19 11.14
N GLN A 2 -22.02 -28.41 12.06
CA GLN A 2 -23.08 -27.42 12.32
C GLN A 2 -22.58 -26.43 13.38
N VAL A 3 -23.07 -25.19 13.37
CA VAL A 3 -22.61 -24.15 14.32
C VAL A 3 -22.76 -24.58 15.78
N LYS A 4 -23.81 -25.34 16.09
CA LYS A 4 -24.06 -25.90 17.43
C LYS A 4 -23.04 -26.95 17.88
N ASP A 5 -22.22 -27.45 16.96
CA ASP A 5 -21.21 -28.49 17.23
C ASP A 5 -19.83 -27.86 17.53
N LEU A 6 -19.69 -26.53 17.48
CA LEU A 6 -18.45 -25.82 17.77
C LEU A 6 -18.12 -25.88 19.26
N SER A 7 -16.86 -26.17 19.58
CA SER A 7 -16.36 -25.88 20.91
C SER A 7 -16.25 -24.36 21.13
N VAL A 8 -16.09 -23.95 22.39
CA VAL A 8 -15.83 -22.54 22.72
C VAL A 8 -14.58 -22.01 22.03
N GLU A 9 -13.55 -22.84 21.86
CA GLU A 9 -12.31 -22.44 21.20
C GLU A 9 -12.49 -22.30 19.68
N ASP A 10 -13.21 -23.23 19.05
CA ASP A 10 -13.52 -23.13 17.62
C ASP A 10 -14.36 -21.88 17.32
N PHE A 11 -15.29 -21.54 18.23
CA PHE A 11 -16.10 -20.34 18.10
C PHE A 11 -15.29 -19.05 18.25
N LYS A 12 -14.38 -18.98 19.22
CA LYS A 12 -13.45 -17.84 19.37
C LYS A 12 -12.57 -17.68 18.15
N PHE A 13 -12.05 -18.77 17.61
CA PHE A 13 -11.22 -18.77 16.42
C PHE A 13 -12.00 -18.23 15.22
N LEU A 14 -13.23 -18.72 15.00
CA LEU A 14 -14.11 -18.24 13.94
C LEU A 14 -14.38 -16.72 14.03
N ILE A 15 -14.65 -16.21 15.24
CA ILE A 15 -14.83 -14.76 15.45
C ILE A 15 -13.55 -14.01 15.11
N GLN A 16 -12.40 -14.49 15.59
CA GLN A 16 -11.11 -13.83 15.37
C GLN A 16 -10.76 -13.76 13.88
N GLU A 17 -10.97 -14.85 13.13
CA GLU A 17 -10.78 -14.86 11.68
C GLU A 17 -11.73 -13.88 11.00
N THR A 18 -13.03 -13.93 11.31
CA THR A 18 -14.04 -13.03 10.72
C THR A 18 -13.70 -11.56 10.95
N VAL A 19 -13.26 -11.20 12.16
CA VAL A 19 -12.84 -9.83 12.49
C VAL A 19 -11.58 -9.46 11.71
N THR A 20 -10.61 -10.36 11.62
CA THR A 20 -9.35 -10.12 10.89
C THR A 20 -9.63 -9.89 9.41
N GLU A 21 -10.43 -10.74 8.77
CA GLU A 21 -10.86 -10.57 7.38
C GLU A 21 -11.57 -9.24 7.15
N THR A 22 -12.49 -8.88 8.06
CA THR A 22 -13.21 -7.61 7.99
C THR A 22 -12.25 -6.42 8.07
N VAL A 23 -11.33 -6.42 9.04
CA VAL A 23 -10.33 -5.36 9.19
C VAL A 23 -9.43 -5.29 7.95
N GLN A 24 -8.95 -6.42 7.43
CA GLN A 24 -8.14 -6.46 6.22
C GLN A 24 -8.90 -5.90 5.01
N SER A 25 -10.19 -6.20 4.86
CA SER A 25 -11.01 -5.64 3.78
C SER A 25 -11.20 -4.12 3.87
N LEU A 26 -11.06 -3.53 5.06
CA LEU A 26 -11.11 -2.08 5.26
C LEU A 26 -9.74 -1.43 5.01
N LEU A 27 -8.66 -2.16 5.22
CA LEU A 27 -7.27 -1.70 5.04
C LEU A 27 -6.77 -1.95 3.61
N ASN A 28 -7.63 -1.73 2.62
CA ASN A 28 -7.23 -1.79 1.22
C ASN A 28 -6.69 -0.43 0.75
N ASP A 29 -5.78 -0.46 -0.22
CA ASP A 29 -5.31 0.75 -0.89
C ASP A 29 -6.51 1.45 -1.58
N PRO A 30 -6.87 2.68 -1.19
CA PRO A 30 -8.00 3.40 -1.80
C PRO A 30 -7.75 3.75 -3.27
N ASP A 31 -6.51 3.65 -3.74
CA ASP A 31 -6.09 3.91 -5.12
C ASP A 31 -5.91 2.62 -5.94
N VAL A 32 -6.25 1.46 -5.39
CA VAL A 32 -6.27 0.19 -6.14
C VAL A 32 -7.11 0.33 -7.41
N ASP A 33 -6.59 -0.21 -8.51
CA ASP A 33 -7.18 -0.17 -9.87
C ASP A 33 -7.37 1.24 -10.48
N LYS A 34 -6.91 2.31 -9.83
CA LYS A 34 -6.93 3.65 -10.44
C LYS A 34 -5.84 3.80 -11.47
N GLN A 35 -6.16 4.53 -12.55
CA GLN A 35 -5.18 4.92 -13.55
C GLN A 35 -4.48 6.21 -13.12
N LEU A 36 -3.18 6.29 -13.42
CA LEU A 36 -2.42 7.52 -13.29
C LEU A 36 -2.99 8.57 -14.24
N LYS A 37 -3.07 9.82 -13.77
CA LYS A 37 -3.37 10.96 -14.64
C LYS A 37 -2.31 11.07 -15.73
N THR A 38 -2.72 11.53 -16.92
CA THR A 38 -1.85 11.60 -18.09
C THR A 38 -0.58 12.42 -17.82
N GLU A 39 -0.69 13.53 -17.11
CA GLU A 39 0.44 14.39 -16.74
C GLU A 39 1.44 13.68 -15.82
N VAL A 40 0.95 12.85 -14.89
CA VAL A 40 1.80 12.07 -13.98
C VAL A 40 2.52 10.95 -14.74
N SER A 41 1.79 10.25 -15.61
CA SER A 41 2.37 9.20 -16.47
C SER A 41 3.48 9.75 -17.37
N GLN A 42 3.25 10.92 -18.00
CA GLN A 42 4.25 11.56 -18.86
C GLN A 42 5.47 12.00 -18.05
N SER A 43 5.26 12.69 -16.92
CA SER A 43 6.36 13.11 -16.05
C SER A 43 7.21 11.93 -15.54
N LEU A 44 6.56 10.79 -15.25
CA LEU A 44 7.26 9.57 -14.85
C LEU A 44 8.07 8.99 -16.01
N ALA A 45 7.51 8.93 -17.21
CA ALA A 45 8.21 8.45 -18.40
C ALA A 45 9.48 9.30 -18.69
N ASP A 46 9.35 10.63 -18.63
CA ASP A 46 10.47 11.55 -18.83
C ASP A 46 11.55 11.35 -17.76
N SER A 47 11.13 11.20 -16.49
CA SER A 47 12.06 10.95 -15.39
C SER A 47 12.81 9.62 -15.55
N LEU A 48 12.12 8.55 -15.95
CA LEU A 48 12.74 7.25 -16.21
C LEU A 48 13.75 7.33 -17.37
N GLN A 49 13.43 8.11 -18.41
CA GLN A 49 14.35 8.30 -19.53
C GLN A 49 15.62 9.06 -19.13
N ARG A 50 15.50 10.11 -18.30
CA ARG A 50 16.66 10.80 -17.73
C ARG A 50 17.55 9.86 -16.92
N THR A 51 16.96 9.03 -16.06
CA THR A 51 17.71 8.01 -15.29
C THR A 51 18.43 7.01 -16.20
N ARG A 52 17.77 6.54 -17.27
CA ARG A 52 18.40 5.65 -18.26
C ARG A 52 19.57 6.30 -18.99
N ASN A 53 19.53 7.61 -19.19
CA ASN A 53 20.60 8.39 -19.80
C ASN A 53 21.75 8.70 -18.83
N GLY A 54 21.69 8.19 -17.59
CA GLY A 54 22.75 8.30 -16.59
C GLY A 54 22.60 9.46 -15.61
N GLU A 55 21.48 10.20 -15.68
CA GLU A 55 21.17 11.19 -14.63
C GLU A 55 20.90 10.47 -13.31
N ARG A 56 21.60 10.89 -12.25
CA ARG A 56 21.36 10.40 -10.91
C ARG A 56 20.36 11.30 -10.20
N GLY A 57 19.41 10.68 -9.51
CA GLY A 57 18.54 11.38 -8.58
C GLY A 57 19.32 11.91 -7.37
N ILE A 58 18.61 12.65 -6.52
CA ILE A 58 19.11 13.09 -5.22
C ILE A 58 18.89 12.01 -4.16
N SER A 59 19.62 12.09 -3.04
CA SER A 59 19.44 11.14 -1.94
C SER A 59 18.07 11.34 -1.27
N ALA A 60 17.55 10.29 -0.64
CA ALA A 60 16.30 10.39 0.10
C ALA A 60 16.41 11.35 1.31
N GLU A 61 17.60 11.44 1.92
CA GLU A 61 17.93 12.43 2.95
C GLU A 61 17.83 13.87 2.40
N GLU A 62 18.34 14.13 1.19
CA GLU A 62 18.23 15.45 0.57
C GLU A 62 16.76 15.80 0.24
N VAL A 63 15.96 14.81 -0.21
CA VAL A 63 14.51 14.99 -0.40
C VAL A 63 13.84 15.36 0.92
N ALA A 64 14.14 14.63 2.00
CA ALA A 64 13.58 14.88 3.32
C ALA A 64 13.92 16.30 3.81
N GLN A 65 15.19 16.73 3.69
CA GLN A 65 15.61 18.09 4.04
C GLN A 65 14.84 19.16 3.25
N ARG A 66 14.68 18.98 1.93
CA ARG A 66 13.94 19.93 1.07
C ARG A 66 12.46 20.03 1.43
N LEU A 67 11.88 18.96 1.97
CA LEU A 67 10.48 18.88 2.38
C LEU A 67 10.25 19.21 3.87
N GLY A 68 11.32 19.48 4.62
CA GLY A 68 11.24 19.71 6.07
C GLY A 68 10.82 18.47 6.86
N LEU A 69 11.21 17.28 6.37
CA LEU A 69 10.94 16.00 7.03
C LEU A 69 12.18 15.52 7.79
N ASP A 70 11.96 14.89 8.94
CA ASP A 70 13.00 14.18 9.67
C ASP A 70 13.34 12.85 8.96
N TRP A 71 14.63 12.50 8.93
CA TRP A 71 15.16 11.32 8.27
C TRP A 71 15.83 10.37 9.26
#